data_AF-A0A822MRQ6-F1
#
_entry.id   AF-A0A822MRQ6-F1
#
_cell.length_a   1.000
_cell.length_b   1.000
_cell.length_c   1.000
_cell.angle_alpha   90.00
_cell.angle_beta   90.00
_cell.angle_gamma   90.00
#
_symmetry.space_group_name_H-M   'P 1'
#
loop_
_entity.id
_entity.type
_entity.pdbx_description
1 polymer ?
#
loop_
_entity_poly.entity_id
_entity_poly.type
_entity_poly.pdbx_seq_one_letter_code
_entity_poly.pdbx_strand_id
1 'polypeptide(L)'
;MRPSFSISMVLATTVVGFQSYANNIDTTNALSLSENSSAQKQSLALQISTRYSDLELSLKDQITEKQLSTPIDKLSSDKPYSAFSSKMQKADLGYRTMKGINDFSDSVLEIRMADEAMIEAWKNGESPLFAFEPSGDDSNWQYIEAYDVYGQVHELDVYQTPDVPVFVIDSNGAEELKAGLMAMQAEMNKLGTATQINSDSNTSSDSEASKNSKVQKQTFMSKAQRSTAMSEPEPLNTTQLTKIRLAVDQEPWISGKAEIYAIVTGVDSSRLEPQIDLVEMPYLDYDKQTYYPNQTVIFWPRYRWGAADMILMEHDDGTDYKALAKLLVEAAEEILKMIPDLEVQGYAIIPQITGKIIDVIPEGVLVNDDDFVDVYYTLMQNTPYVDRPGAGGNAVASFTPVTISPTE
;
A
#
# COMPACT_ATOMS: atom_id res chain seq x y z
N MET A 1 11.03 60.54 47.61
CA MET A 1 10.63 60.92 46.25
C MET A 1 11.68 60.38 45.28
N ARG A 2 11.19 59.74 44.20
CA ARG A 2 11.88 59.07 43.07
C ARG A 2 12.16 57.56 43.23
N PRO A 3 11.96 56.78 42.14
CA PRO A 3 11.42 55.42 42.19
C PRO A 3 12.34 54.33 41.56
N SER A 4 11.95 53.05 41.72
CA SER A 4 12.09 51.86 40.84
C SER A 4 13.43 51.62 40.09
N PHE A 5 13.95 50.39 39.97
CA PHE A 5 13.37 49.30 39.18
C PHE A 5 13.92 47.93 39.60
N SER A 6 13.02 46.94 39.67
CA SER A 6 13.35 45.51 39.70
C SER A 6 13.58 45.03 38.27
N ILE A 7 14.72 44.38 38.02
CA ILE A 7 14.99 43.68 36.76
C ILE A 7 14.33 42.30 36.87
N SER A 8 13.13 42.16 36.29
CA SER A 8 12.57 40.85 35.95
C SER A 8 12.96 40.53 34.52
N MET A 9 13.81 39.52 34.36
CA MET A 9 14.23 38.98 33.06
C MET A 9 13.12 38.05 32.57
N VAL A 10 12.27 38.55 31.67
CA VAL A 10 11.28 37.73 30.95
C VAL A 10 12.00 37.13 29.74
N LEU A 11 12.26 35.82 29.76
CA LEU A 11 12.57 35.06 28.55
C LEU A 11 11.28 35.00 27.72
N ALA A 12 11.24 35.75 26.62
CA ALA A 12 10.25 35.55 25.58
C ALA A 12 10.69 34.35 24.72
N THR A 13 10.13 33.17 24.99
CA THR A 13 10.14 32.07 24.02
C THR A 13 9.18 32.44 22.89
N THR A 14 9.73 32.85 21.75
CA THR A 14 8.96 32.98 20.51
C THR A 14 8.60 31.58 20.03
N VAL A 15 7.37 31.15 20.32
CA VAL A 15 6.75 30.05 19.57
C VAL A 15 6.48 30.61 18.18
N VAL A 16 7.31 30.24 17.21
CA VAL A 16 7.01 30.46 15.80
C VAL A 16 5.88 29.49 15.48
N GLY A 17 4.65 29.99 15.49
CA GLY A 17 3.52 29.24 14.96
C GLY A 17 3.73 29.10 13.45
N PHE A 18 3.97 27.88 13.00
CA PHE A 18 3.83 27.53 11.59
C PHE A 18 2.36 27.76 11.21
N GLN A 19 2.08 28.79 10.42
CA GLN A 19 0.83 28.87 9.67
C GLN A 19 0.88 27.73 8.65
N SER A 20 -0.07 26.79 8.74
CA SER A 20 -0.21 25.71 7.78
C SER A 20 -0.54 26.30 6.41
N TYR A 21 0.45 26.41 5.53
CA TYR A 21 0.21 26.51 4.10
C TYR A 21 -0.05 25.10 3.58
N ALA A 22 -1.20 24.54 3.95
CA ALA A 22 -1.79 23.43 3.22
C ALA A 22 -2.37 24.04 1.94
N ASN A 23 -1.60 24.01 0.85
CA ASN A 23 -2.22 24.14 -0.46
C ASN A 23 -3.19 22.96 -0.58
N ASN A 24 -4.48 23.24 -0.82
CA ASN A 24 -5.47 22.19 -1.06
C ASN A 24 -4.96 21.31 -2.21
N ILE A 25 -4.59 20.08 -1.89
CA ILE A 25 -4.38 19.02 -2.87
C ILE A 25 -5.70 18.86 -3.63
N ASP A 26 -5.63 18.58 -4.93
CA ASP A 26 -6.78 18.41 -5.81
C ASP A 26 -7.52 17.09 -5.50
N THR A 27 -8.21 17.05 -4.35
CA THR A 27 -9.02 15.94 -3.82
C THR A 27 -10.13 15.52 -4.77
N THR A 28 -10.48 16.38 -5.73
CA THR A 28 -11.41 16.10 -6.81
C THR A 28 -10.97 14.91 -7.68
N ASN A 29 -9.67 14.66 -7.83
CA ASN A 29 -9.18 13.57 -8.67
C ASN A 29 -9.31 12.19 -8.00
N ALA A 30 -9.04 12.08 -6.70
CA ALA A 30 -9.12 10.80 -5.98
C ALA A 30 -10.57 10.35 -5.72
N LEU A 31 -11.48 11.27 -5.37
CA LEU A 31 -12.92 10.97 -5.30
C LEU A 31 -13.44 10.45 -6.64
N SER A 32 -13.03 11.09 -7.74
CA SER A 32 -13.40 10.63 -9.08
C SER A 32 -12.81 9.26 -9.40
N LEU A 33 -11.65 8.91 -8.82
CA LEU A 33 -10.97 7.63 -9.07
C LEU A 33 -11.70 6.48 -8.38
N SER A 34 -12.03 6.62 -7.09
CA SER A 34 -12.84 5.65 -6.34
C SER A 34 -14.24 5.48 -6.95
N GLU A 35 -14.92 6.59 -7.30
CA GLU A 35 -16.23 6.54 -7.98
C GLU A 35 -16.14 5.80 -9.32
N ASN A 36 -15.09 6.05 -10.12
CA ASN A 36 -14.90 5.38 -11.40
C ASN A 36 -14.54 3.88 -11.22
N SER A 37 -13.72 3.54 -10.21
CA SER A 37 -13.39 2.17 -9.82
C SER A 37 -14.65 1.39 -9.49
N SER A 38 -15.43 1.88 -8.52
CA SER A 38 -16.66 1.23 -8.07
C SER A 38 -17.70 1.14 -9.18
N ALA A 39 -17.90 2.21 -9.98
CA ALA A 39 -18.82 2.16 -11.12
C ALA A 39 -18.40 1.12 -12.18
N GLN A 40 -17.10 0.92 -12.38
CA GLN A 40 -16.58 -0.12 -13.25
C GLN A 40 -16.85 -1.51 -12.66
N LYS A 41 -16.55 -1.74 -11.37
CA LYS A 41 -16.83 -3.01 -10.67
C LYS A 41 -18.33 -3.33 -10.69
N GLN A 42 -19.20 -2.36 -10.41
CA GLN A 42 -20.66 -2.48 -10.53
C GLN A 42 -21.09 -2.92 -11.92
N SER A 43 -20.58 -2.25 -12.97
CA SER A 43 -20.91 -2.60 -14.35
C SER A 43 -20.47 -4.01 -14.72
N LEU A 44 -19.33 -4.46 -14.19
CA LEU A 44 -18.84 -5.82 -14.39
C LEU A 44 -19.68 -6.85 -13.63
N ALA A 45 -20.05 -6.58 -12.37
CA ALA A 45 -20.90 -7.44 -11.57
C ALA A 45 -22.23 -7.74 -12.27
N LEU A 46 -22.93 -6.71 -12.77
CA LEU A 46 -24.18 -6.87 -13.53
C LEU A 46 -23.99 -7.66 -14.85
N GLN A 47 -22.89 -7.42 -15.55
CA GLN A 47 -22.63 -8.10 -16.83
C GLN A 47 -22.27 -9.57 -16.65
N ILE A 48 -21.51 -9.89 -15.60
CA ILE A 48 -21.13 -11.25 -15.27
C ILE A 48 -22.36 -11.99 -14.74
N SER A 49 -23.17 -11.36 -13.89
CA SER A 49 -24.38 -11.98 -13.32
C SER A 49 -25.37 -12.44 -14.41
N THR A 50 -25.67 -11.57 -15.37
CA THR A 50 -26.57 -11.87 -16.50
C THR A 50 -26.00 -12.86 -17.53
N ARG A 51 -24.72 -13.24 -17.38
CA ARG A 51 -24.02 -14.25 -18.19
C ARG A 51 -23.70 -15.52 -17.41
N TYR A 52 -24.09 -15.60 -16.13
CA TYR A 52 -23.66 -16.67 -15.24
C TYR A 52 -23.92 -18.08 -15.78
N SER A 53 -25.06 -18.31 -16.45
CA SER A 53 -25.36 -19.63 -17.03
C SER A 53 -24.33 -20.10 -18.07
N ASP A 54 -23.66 -19.17 -18.77
CA ASP A 54 -22.60 -19.48 -19.73
C ASP A 54 -21.23 -19.67 -19.05
N LEU A 55 -21.06 -19.13 -17.84
CA LEU A 55 -19.79 -19.06 -17.10
C LEU A 55 -19.69 -20.09 -15.98
N GLU A 56 -20.82 -20.60 -15.47
CA GLU A 56 -20.92 -21.42 -14.26
C GLU A 56 -19.94 -22.60 -14.25
N LEU A 57 -19.85 -23.36 -15.35
CA LEU A 57 -18.93 -24.50 -15.43
C LEU A 57 -17.47 -24.06 -15.30
N SER A 58 -17.09 -23.01 -16.02
CA SER A 58 -15.72 -22.47 -15.97
C SER A 58 -15.39 -21.91 -14.59
N LEU A 59 -16.34 -21.23 -13.95
CA LEU A 59 -16.19 -20.75 -12.57
C LEU A 59 -16.02 -21.92 -11.59
N LYS A 60 -16.82 -22.97 -11.68
CA LYS A 60 -16.74 -24.14 -10.78
C LYS A 60 -15.42 -24.90 -10.90
N ASP A 61 -14.81 -24.86 -12.08
CA ASP A 61 -13.49 -25.44 -12.35
C ASP A 61 -12.35 -24.56 -11.79
N GLN A 62 -12.50 -23.24 -11.83
CA GLN A 62 -11.45 -22.28 -11.42
C GLN A 62 -11.50 -21.93 -9.92
N ILE A 63 -12.69 -21.89 -9.33
CA ILE A 63 -12.89 -21.49 -7.93
C ILE A 63 -13.09 -22.73 -7.04
N THR A 64 -12.25 -22.86 -6.03
CA THR A 64 -12.18 -23.99 -5.11
C THR A 64 -11.90 -23.51 -3.68
N GLU A 65 -12.05 -24.38 -2.68
CA GLU A 65 -11.73 -24.07 -1.27
C GLU A 65 -10.30 -23.52 -1.09
N LYS A 66 -9.38 -23.87 -1.99
CA LYS A 66 -7.98 -23.41 -1.95
C LYS A 66 -7.68 -22.22 -2.86
N GLN A 67 -8.62 -21.86 -3.72
CA GLN A 67 -8.48 -20.79 -4.70
C GLN A 67 -9.85 -20.12 -4.81
N LEU A 68 -10.06 -19.10 -3.99
CA LEU A 68 -11.36 -18.42 -3.88
C LEU A 68 -11.61 -17.45 -5.05
N SER A 69 -10.60 -17.13 -5.86
CA SER A 69 -10.72 -16.15 -6.93
C SER A 69 -10.15 -16.61 -8.27
N THR A 70 -10.58 -15.92 -9.33
CA THR A 70 -10.01 -16.04 -10.67
C THR A 70 -10.04 -14.72 -11.42
N PRO A 71 -9.01 -14.40 -12.25
CA PRO A 71 -9.00 -13.19 -13.08
C PRO A 71 -10.20 -13.09 -14.02
N ILE A 72 -10.78 -11.89 -14.15
CA ILE A 72 -11.97 -11.69 -14.99
C ILE A 72 -11.70 -11.92 -16.48
N ASP A 73 -10.46 -11.73 -16.92
CA ASP A 73 -10.03 -11.90 -18.30
C ASP A 73 -9.93 -13.38 -18.72
N LYS A 74 -9.99 -14.31 -17.75
CA LYS A 74 -9.97 -15.76 -17.92
C LYS A 74 -11.35 -16.43 -17.76
N LEU A 75 -12.40 -15.68 -17.45
CA LEU A 75 -13.75 -16.24 -17.19
C LEU A 75 -14.36 -17.01 -18.36
N SER A 76 -13.99 -16.65 -19.58
CA SER A 76 -14.45 -17.34 -20.79
C SER A 76 -13.25 -17.88 -21.57
N SER A 77 -12.39 -18.64 -20.88
CA SER A 77 -11.18 -19.28 -21.44
C SER A 77 -11.48 -20.16 -22.65
N ASP A 78 -12.66 -20.78 -22.71
CA ASP A 78 -13.09 -21.63 -23.83
C ASP A 78 -13.40 -20.85 -25.11
N LYS A 79 -13.65 -19.54 -24.99
CA LYS A 79 -13.96 -18.63 -26.09
C LYS A 79 -13.14 -17.34 -25.97
N PRO A 80 -11.80 -17.40 -26.05
CA PRO A 80 -10.91 -16.28 -25.74
C PRO A 80 -11.08 -15.08 -26.70
N TYR A 81 -11.67 -15.30 -27.87
CA TYR A 81 -11.93 -14.27 -28.89
C TYR A 81 -13.39 -13.80 -28.91
N SER A 82 -14.19 -14.11 -27.90
CA SER A 82 -15.57 -13.64 -27.81
C SER A 82 -15.63 -12.14 -27.52
N ALA A 83 -16.76 -11.50 -27.87
CA ALA A 83 -17.01 -10.10 -27.52
C ALA A 83 -16.99 -9.88 -25.99
N PHE A 84 -17.38 -10.90 -25.22
CA PHE A 84 -17.34 -10.88 -23.76
C PHE A 84 -15.89 -10.90 -23.24
N SER A 85 -15.06 -11.84 -23.70
CA SER A 85 -13.65 -11.93 -23.29
C SER A 85 -12.86 -10.67 -23.65
N SER A 86 -13.09 -10.12 -24.85
CA SER A 86 -12.48 -8.83 -25.24
C SER A 86 -12.96 -7.67 -24.36
N LYS A 87 -14.18 -7.74 -23.81
CA LYS A 87 -14.70 -6.70 -22.90
C LYS A 87 -14.06 -6.81 -21.51
N MET A 88 -13.87 -8.03 -20.98
CA MET A 88 -13.18 -8.25 -19.71
C MET A 88 -11.72 -7.79 -19.76
N GLN A 89 -10.98 -8.15 -20.83
CA GLN A 89 -9.61 -7.69 -21.05
C GLN A 89 -9.51 -6.16 -21.14
N LYS A 90 -10.47 -5.50 -21.81
CA LYS A 90 -10.51 -4.04 -21.89
C LYS A 90 -10.86 -3.39 -20.56
N ALA A 91 -11.72 -4.01 -19.76
CA ALA A 91 -12.06 -3.54 -18.44
C ALA A 91 -10.83 -3.61 -17.53
N ASP A 92 -10.16 -4.76 -17.45
CA ASP A 92 -8.92 -4.92 -16.70
C ASP A 92 -7.84 -3.91 -17.11
N LEU A 93 -7.59 -3.74 -18.41
CA LEU A 93 -6.64 -2.73 -18.89
C LEU A 93 -7.07 -1.31 -18.52
N GLY A 94 -8.37 -1.00 -18.62
CA GLY A 94 -8.93 0.30 -18.23
C GLY A 94 -8.68 0.58 -16.75
N TYR A 95 -8.94 -0.39 -15.89
CA TYR A 95 -8.73 -0.31 -14.44
C TYR A 95 -7.25 -0.08 -14.11
N ARG A 96 -6.34 -0.89 -14.66
CA ARG A 96 -4.90 -0.71 -14.45
C ARG A 96 -4.36 0.61 -14.98
N THR A 97 -4.91 1.11 -16.09
CA THR A 97 -4.53 2.42 -16.66
C THR A 97 -4.96 3.55 -15.73
N MET A 98 -6.18 3.44 -15.21
CA MET A 98 -6.78 4.39 -14.27
C MET A 98 -5.98 4.46 -12.95
N LYS A 99 -5.51 3.31 -12.42
CA LYS A 99 -4.62 3.22 -11.25
C LYS A 99 -3.13 3.54 -11.54
N GLY A 100 -2.77 3.73 -12.81
CA GLY A 100 -1.38 4.00 -13.21
C GLY A 100 -0.43 2.79 -13.17
N ILE A 101 -0.94 1.57 -13.02
CA ILE A 101 -0.19 0.31 -12.83
C ILE A 101 -0.11 -0.57 -14.09
N ASN A 102 -0.62 -0.12 -15.23
CA ASN A 102 -0.70 -0.89 -16.48
C ASN A 102 0.64 -1.42 -17.02
N ASP A 103 1.76 -0.81 -16.64
CA ASP A 103 3.11 -1.22 -17.04
C ASP A 103 3.73 -2.27 -16.08
N PHE A 104 3.06 -2.56 -14.96
CA PHE A 104 3.61 -3.34 -13.84
C PHE A 104 2.83 -4.61 -13.52
N SER A 105 1.60 -4.75 -14.03
CA SER A 105 0.84 -6.01 -13.97
C SER A 105 0.07 -6.25 -15.27
N ASP A 106 -0.07 -7.53 -15.63
CA ASP A 106 -0.79 -7.97 -16.82
C ASP A 106 -2.31 -8.05 -16.59
N SER A 107 -2.74 -8.33 -15.34
CA SER A 107 -4.13 -8.39 -14.93
C SER A 107 -4.25 -8.27 -13.41
N VAL A 108 -5.24 -7.51 -12.96
CA VAL A 108 -5.54 -7.32 -11.54
C VAL A 108 -7.02 -7.55 -11.23
N LEU A 109 -7.95 -7.34 -12.17
CA LEU A 109 -9.36 -7.54 -11.86
C LEU A 109 -9.69 -9.03 -11.75
N GLU A 110 -10.41 -9.39 -10.69
CA GLU A 110 -10.84 -10.76 -10.40
C GLU A 110 -12.32 -10.84 -10.03
N ILE A 111 -12.82 -12.07 -10.06
CA ILE A 111 -14.03 -12.46 -9.35
C ILE A 111 -13.62 -13.39 -8.21
N ARG A 112 -14.10 -13.10 -7.02
CA ARG A 112 -13.75 -13.81 -5.79
C ARG A 112 -15.01 -14.31 -5.10
N MET A 113 -14.99 -15.50 -4.53
CA MET A 113 -16.01 -15.93 -3.57
C MET A 113 -15.80 -15.18 -2.25
N ALA A 114 -16.85 -14.55 -1.73
CA ALA A 114 -16.77 -13.72 -0.54
C ALA A 114 -16.22 -14.49 0.68
N ASP A 115 -16.65 -15.74 0.85
CA ASP A 115 -16.18 -16.61 1.93
C ASP A 115 -16.00 -18.07 1.45
N GLU A 116 -14.98 -18.77 1.95
CA GLU A 116 -14.72 -20.18 1.64
C GLU A 116 -15.93 -21.08 1.97
N ALA A 117 -16.65 -20.77 3.06
CA ALA A 117 -17.82 -21.53 3.51
C ALA A 117 -18.98 -21.52 2.50
N MET A 118 -19.01 -20.55 1.58
CA MET A 118 -20.04 -20.45 0.54
C MET A 118 -19.82 -21.43 -0.63
N ILE A 119 -18.61 -21.99 -0.77
CA ILE A 119 -18.25 -22.80 -1.94
C ILE A 119 -19.07 -24.07 -2.04
N GLU A 120 -19.29 -24.76 -0.92
CA GLU A 120 -20.01 -26.03 -0.93
C GLU A 120 -21.46 -25.82 -1.39
N ALA A 121 -22.16 -24.84 -0.80
CA ALA A 121 -23.53 -24.48 -1.15
C ALA A 121 -23.66 -24.10 -2.62
N TRP A 122 -22.76 -23.23 -3.11
CA TRP A 122 -22.71 -22.81 -4.51
C TRP A 122 -22.47 -23.99 -5.47
N LYS A 123 -21.50 -24.85 -5.18
CA LYS A 123 -21.21 -26.02 -6.03
C LYS A 123 -22.39 -26.99 -6.08
N ASN A 124 -23.16 -27.09 -5.00
CA ASN A 124 -24.38 -27.88 -4.91
C ASN A 124 -25.60 -27.26 -5.62
N GLY A 125 -25.45 -26.08 -6.24
CA GLY A 125 -26.46 -25.49 -7.11
C GLY A 125 -27.26 -24.35 -6.47
N GLU A 126 -26.82 -23.84 -5.32
CA GLU A 126 -27.37 -22.59 -4.80
C GLU A 126 -26.98 -21.42 -5.71
N SER A 127 -27.95 -20.58 -6.05
CA SER A 127 -27.75 -19.44 -6.95
C SER A 127 -26.91 -18.36 -6.27
N PRO A 128 -25.79 -17.93 -6.86
CA PRO A 128 -24.97 -16.89 -6.28
C PRO A 128 -25.55 -15.49 -6.54
N LEU A 129 -25.16 -14.54 -5.70
CA LEU A 129 -25.23 -13.10 -5.95
C LEU A 129 -23.89 -12.58 -6.46
N PHE A 130 -23.89 -11.43 -7.11
CA PHE A 130 -22.71 -10.74 -7.66
C PHE A 130 -22.64 -9.33 -7.08
N ALA A 131 -21.76 -9.12 -6.12
CA ALA A 131 -21.54 -7.87 -5.43
C ALA A 131 -20.26 -7.18 -5.91
N PHE A 132 -20.09 -5.94 -5.47
CA PHE A 132 -18.90 -5.13 -5.68
C PHE A 132 -18.75 -4.19 -4.48
N GLU A 133 -17.54 -3.74 -4.24
CA GLU A 133 -17.27 -2.76 -3.20
C GLU A 133 -17.82 -1.38 -3.59
N PRO A 134 -18.69 -0.77 -2.78
CA PRO A 134 -19.17 0.59 -3.02
C PRO A 134 -18.03 1.60 -2.93
N SER A 135 -18.05 2.64 -3.76
CA SER A 135 -17.20 3.82 -3.53
C SER A 135 -17.70 4.51 -2.27
N GLY A 136 -16.82 4.89 -1.36
CA GLY A 136 -17.30 5.45 -0.12
C GLY A 136 -16.38 5.16 1.04
N ASP A 137 -16.60 5.87 2.13
CA ASP A 137 -16.16 5.44 3.46
C ASP A 137 -17.17 4.38 3.90
N ASP A 138 -16.66 3.19 4.22
CA ASP A 138 -17.43 2.01 4.56
C ASP A 138 -18.36 2.24 5.77
N SER A 139 -17.96 3.12 6.68
CA SER A 139 -18.76 3.55 7.84
C SER A 139 -20.03 4.31 7.44
N ASN A 140 -20.08 4.83 6.21
CA ASN A 140 -21.25 5.51 5.64
C ASN A 140 -22.10 4.60 4.75
N TRP A 141 -21.62 3.40 4.41
CA TRP A 141 -22.38 2.46 3.58
C TRP A 141 -23.64 2.02 4.33
N GLN A 142 -24.77 2.08 3.62
CA GLN A 142 -26.06 1.62 4.18
C GLN A 142 -26.33 0.16 3.86
N TYR A 143 -25.84 -0.31 2.70
CA TYR A 143 -25.96 -1.66 2.20
C TYR A 143 -24.90 -1.88 1.11
N ILE A 144 -24.63 -3.14 0.83
CA ILE A 144 -23.87 -3.57 -0.34
C ILE A 144 -24.86 -3.96 -1.45
N GLU A 145 -24.73 -3.36 -2.62
CA GLU A 145 -25.53 -3.73 -3.78
C GLU A 145 -25.01 -5.04 -4.38
N ALA A 146 -25.92 -5.99 -4.65
CA ALA A 146 -25.59 -7.24 -5.32
C ALA A 146 -26.62 -7.60 -6.38
N TYR A 147 -26.21 -8.31 -7.41
CA TYR A 147 -27.08 -8.76 -8.50
C TYR A 147 -27.31 -10.26 -8.43
N ASP A 148 -28.55 -10.72 -8.60
CA ASP A 148 -28.80 -12.13 -8.86
C ASP A 148 -28.42 -12.51 -10.31
N VAL A 149 -28.54 -13.81 -10.63
CA VAL A 149 -28.26 -14.37 -11.96
C VAL A 149 -29.18 -13.84 -13.09
N TYR A 150 -30.20 -13.06 -12.75
CA TYR A 150 -31.09 -12.37 -13.69
C TYR A 150 -30.79 -10.86 -13.80
N GLY A 151 -29.82 -10.36 -13.04
CA GLY A 151 -29.47 -8.94 -12.96
C GLY A 151 -30.42 -8.11 -12.09
N GLN A 152 -31.23 -8.75 -11.23
CA GLN A 152 -32.05 -8.01 -10.26
C GLN A 152 -31.21 -7.65 -9.05
N VAL A 153 -31.44 -6.43 -8.54
CA VAL A 153 -30.71 -5.88 -7.39
C VAL A 153 -31.22 -6.47 -6.08
N HIS A 154 -30.29 -6.81 -5.20
CA HIS A 154 -30.46 -7.18 -3.80
C HIS A 154 -29.57 -6.28 -2.94
N GLU A 155 -30.01 -6.00 -1.72
CA GLU A 155 -29.27 -5.20 -0.75
C GLU A 155 -28.76 -6.14 0.36
N LEU A 156 -27.45 -6.18 0.56
CA LEU A 156 -26.80 -6.99 1.59
C LEU A 156 -26.34 -6.10 2.74
N ASP A 157 -26.23 -6.68 3.94
CA ASP A 157 -25.73 -5.99 5.12
C ASP A 157 -24.21 -5.75 5.00
N VAL A 158 -23.75 -4.57 5.42
CA VAL A 158 -22.34 -4.16 5.32
C VAL A 158 -21.45 -4.94 6.29
N TYR A 159 -21.95 -5.29 7.47
CA TYR A 159 -21.16 -5.86 8.56
C TYR A 159 -21.47 -7.34 8.83
N GLN A 160 -22.51 -7.88 8.21
CA GLN A 160 -22.88 -9.28 8.32
C GLN A 160 -22.65 -10.00 7.00
N THR A 161 -21.75 -10.99 7.04
CA THR A 161 -21.52 -11.90 5.93
C THR A 161 -22.84 -12.59 5.54
N PRO A 162 -23.24 -12.58 4.26
CA PRO A 162 -24.48 -13.20 3.81
C PRO A 162 -24.48 -14.73 4.00
N ASP A 163 -25.66 -15.31 4.22
CA ASP A 163 -25.85 -16.77 4.29
C ASP A 163 -26.00 -17.43 2.89
N VAL A 164 -25.90 -16.64 1.82
CA VAL A 164 -26.00 -17.10 0.42
C VAL A 164 -24.64 -16.94 -0.26
N PRO A 165 -24.33 -17.73 -1.30
CA PRO A 165 -23.09 -17.53 -2.03
C PRO A 165 -23.03 -16.15 -2.70
N VAL A 166 -21.92 -15.44 -2.48
CA VAL A 166 -21.68 -14.13 -3.08
C VAL A 166 -20.34 -14.15 -3.81
N PHE A 167 -20.39 -13.83 -5.10
CA PHE A 167 -19.22 -13.43 -5.86
C PHE A 167 -19.00 -11.93 -5.73
N VAL A 168 -17.80 -11.52 -5.34
CA VAL A 168 -17.36 -10.14 -5.32
C VAL A 168 -16.52 -9.89 -6.58
N ILE A 169 -16.85 -8.83 -7.32
CA ILE A 169 -16.04 -8.36 -8.43
C ILE A 169 -15.14 -7.27 -7.89
N ASP A 170 -13.84 -7.54 -7.95
CA ASP A 170 -12.84 -6.74 -7.25
C ASP A 170 -11.49 -6.75 -8.00
N SER A 171 -10.47 -6.12 -7.43
CA SER A 171 -9.09 -6.35 -7.79
C SER A 171 -8.45 -7.43 -6.90
N ASN A 172 -7.41 -8.07 -7.42
CA ASN A 172 -6.51 -8.89 -6.65
C ASN A 172 -5.59 -7.95 -5.87
N GLY A 173 -5.99 -7.62 -4.66
CA GLY A 173 -5.33 -6.57 -3.88
C GLY A 173 -3.82 -6.81 -3.71
N ALA A 174 -3.38 -8.04 -3.45
CA ALA A 174 -1.95 -8.37 -3.40
C ALA A 174 -1.17 -8.06 -4.69
N GLU A 175 -1.72 -8.39 -5.87
CA GLU A 175 -1.09 -8.07 -7.15
C GLU A 175 -1.20 -6.58 -7.49
N GLU A 176 -2.31 -5.93 -7.11
CA GLU A 176 -2.49 -4.49 -7.27
C GLU A 176 -1.48 -3.70 -6.42
N LEU A 177 -1.39 -3.98 -5.12
CA LEU A 177 -0.45 -3.34 -4.21
C LEU A 177 0.97 -3.48 -4.74
N LYS A 178 1.38 -4.69 -5.10
CA LYS A 178 2.71 -4.94 -5.66
C LYS A 178 2.98 -4.11 -6.91
N ALA A 179 2.03 -4.06 -7.85
CA ALA A 179 2.15 -3.25 -9.05
C ALA A 179 2.16 -1.74 -8.73
N GLY A 180 1.41 -1.33 -7.73
CA GLY A 180 1.36 0.01 -7.17
C GLY A 180 2.69 0.46 -6.57
N LEU A 181 3.29 -0.35 -5.70
CA LEU A 181 4.63 -0.08 -5.14
C LEU A 181 5.68 0.04 -6.24
N MET A 182 5.62 -0.79 -7.30
CA MET A 182 6.51 -0.67 -8.46
C MET A 182 6.29 0.63 -9.24
N ALA A 183 5.03 1.05 -9.42
CA ALA A 183 4.70 2.33 -10.03
C ALA A 183 5.22 3.51 -9.20
N MET A 184 5.05 3.45 -7.88
CA MET A 184 5.59 4.45 -6.95
C MET A 184 7.10 4.54 -7.05
N GLN A 185 7.79 3.40 -6.94
CA GLN A 185 9.24 3.33 -7.05
C GLN A 185 9.72 3.94 -8.38
N ALA A 186 9.07 3.60 -9.50
CA ALA A 186 9.43 4.11 -10.81
C ALA A 186 9.29 5.65 -10.89
N GLU A 187 8.20 6.20 -10.36
CA GLU A 187 7.98 7.65 -10.35
C GLU A 187 8.93 8.37 -9.39
N MET A 188 9.15 7.85 -8.17
CA MET A 188 10.13 8.43 -7.22
C MET A 188 11.56 8.44 -7.80
N ASN A 189 11.98 7.35 -8.44
CA ASN A 189 13.28 7.29 -9.11
C ASN A 189 13.40 8.32 -10.24
N LYS A 190 12.33 8.54 -10.99
CA LYS A 190 12.25 9.56 -12.04
C LYS A 190 12.31 10.99 -11.48
N LEU A 191 11.81 11.20 -10.27
CA LEU A 191 11.92 12.47 -9.54
C LEU A 191 13.29 12.69 -8.90
N GLY A 192 14.18 11.69 -8.89
CA GLY A 192 15.55 11.78 -8.36
C GLY A 192 15.74 11.16 -6.97
N THR A 193 14.68 10.57 -6.41
CA THR A 193 14.71 9.85 -5.12
C THR A 193 14.96 8.36 -5.37
N ALA A 194 16.19 7.91 -5.14
CA ALA A 194 16.55 6.51 -5.30
C ALA A 194 15.80 5.66 -4.28
N THR A 195 14.76 4.95 -4.71
CA THR A 195 13.80 4.22 -3.84
C THR A 195 13.97 2.71 -3.99
N GLN A 196 13.99 1.97 -2.89
CA GLN A 196 13.97 0.50 -2.87
C GLN A 196 12.61 -0.02 -2.41
N ILE A 197 12.21 -1.21 -2.89
CA ILE A 197 11.07 -1.97 -2.38
C ILE A 197 11.64 -3.19 -1.65
N ASN A 198 11.27 -3.34 -0.38
CA ASN A 198 11.65 -4.46 0.46
C ASN A 198 10.47 -5.42 0.56
N SER A 199 10.45 -6.46 -0.27
CA SER A 199 9.44 -7.51 -0.24
C SER A 199 10.01 -8.80 0.35
N ASP A 200 9.19 -9.60 1.02
CA ASP A 200 9.61 -10.91 1.50
C ASP A 200 9.81 -11.87 0.31
N SER A 201 11.02 -12.42 0.15
CA SER A 201 11.42 -13.19 -1.03
C SER A 201 10.84 -14.61 -1.10
N ASN A 202 9.92 -14.98 -0.22
CA ASN A 202 9.44 -16.36 -0.06
C ASN A 202 8.21 -16.72 -0.92
N THR A 203 7.63 -15.80 -1.69
CA THR A 203 6.45 -16.06 -2.55
C THR A 203 6.72 -15.67 -4.01
N SER A 204 7.66 -16.34 -4.67
CA SER A 204 7.72 -16.34 -6.15
C SER A 204 8.66 -17.42 -6.70
N SER A 205 8.37 -18.68 -6.41
CA SER A 205 8.58 -19.74 -7.41
C SER A 205 7.31 -19.83 -8.25
N ASP A 206 7.43 -19.57 -9.55
CA ASP A 206 6.42 -19.80 -10.61
C ASP A 206 5.60 -18.62 -11.12
N SER A 207 6.24 -17.47 -11.36
CA SER A 207 5.74 -16.51 -12.37
C SER A 207 6.78 -16.29 -13.48
N GLU A 208 6.50 -16.88 -14.64
CA GLU A 208 7.25 -16.80 -15.91
C GLU A 208 7.44 -15.36 -16.44
N ALA A 209 6.79 -14.35 -15.84
CA ALA A 209 6.97 -12.93 -16.14
C ALA A 209 8.35 -12.38 -15.69
N SER A 210 9.07 -13.08 -14.81
CA SER A 210 10.41 -12.69 -14.33
C SER A 210 11.56 -13.02 -15.31
N LYS A 211 11.27 -13.19 -16.62
CA LYS A 211 12.29 -13.39 -17.67
C LYS A 211 12.69 -12.10 -18.38
N ASN A 212 11.97 -10.99 -18.19
CA ASN A 212 12.31 -9.69 -18.80
C ASN A 212 12.81 -8.61 -17.82
N SER A 213 12.86 -8.86 -16.50
CA SER A 213 13.50 -7.97 -15.54
C SER A 213 15.02 -8.23 -15.46
N LYS A 214 15.75 -7.97 -16.56
CA LYS A 214 17.23 -7.81 -16.54
C LYS A 214 17.71 -6.58 -15.74
N VAL A 215 16.93 -6.11 -14.77
CA VAL A 215 17.19 -4.87 -14.01
C VAL A 215 17.53 -5.14 -12.54
N GLN A 216 17.17 -6.29 -11.95
CA GLN A 216 17.55 -6.62 -10.57
C GLN A 216 18.85 -7.44 -10.47
N LYS A 217 19.95 -6.90 -11.01
CA LYS A 217 21.29 -7.34 -10.61
C LYS A 217 22.36 -6.24 -10.56
N GLN A 218 22.01 -4.98 -10.82
CA GLN A 218 22.99 -3.89 -10.81
C GLN A 218 22.37 -2.57 -10.35
N THR A 219 22.32 -2.33 -9.03
CA THR A 219 22.24 -0.96 -8.51
C THR A 219 23.03 -0.81 -7.19
N PHE A 220 24.25 -1.36 -7.17
CA PHE A 220 25.33 -0.94 -6.26
C PHE A 220 26.55 -0.40 -7.03
N MET A 221 26.35 0.12 -8.24
CA MET A 221 27.43 0.64 -9.08
C MET A 221 26.96 1.89 -9.83
N SER A 222 26.66 2.97 -9.12
CA SER A 222 26.58 4.29 -9.76
C SER A 222 28.00 4.83 -9.99
N LYS A 223 28.43 4.75 -11.26
CA LYS A 223 29.31 5.73 -11.94
C LYS A 223 30.52 6.26 -11.13
N ALA A 224 31.57 5.45 -10.99
CA ALA A 224 32.91 5.92 -10.66
C ALA A 224 33.88 5.59 -11.81
N GLN A 225 34.27 6.61 -12.58
CA GLN A 225 35.46 6.51 -13.42
C GLN A 225 36.71 6.50 -12.52
N ARG A 226 37.43 5.37 -12.56
CA ARG A 226 38.82 5.15 -12.11
C ARG A 226 39.17 5.56 -10.67
N SER A 227 39.19 4.56 -9.80
CA SER A 227 40.40 4.22 -9.02
C SER A 227 40.30 2.78 -8.51
N THR A 228 41.38 2.02 -8.68
CA THR A 228 41.54 0.64 -8.22
C THR A 228 41.84 0.61 -6.73
N ALA A 229 40.83 0.33 -5.93
CA ALA A 229 40.93 -0.37 -4.66
C ALA A 229 39.59 -1.11 -4.50
N MET A 230 39.59 -2.44 -4.66
CA MET A 230 38.43 -3.24 -4.28
C MET A 230 38.39 -3.19 -2.74
N SER A 231 37.62 -2.25 -2.20
CA SER A 231 37.21 -2.30 -0.80
C SER A 231 36.53 -3.65 -0.58
N GLU A 232 36.96 -4.37 0.46
CA GLU A 232 36.21 -5.56 0.90
C GLU A 232 34.75 -5.15 1.10
N PRO A 233 33.78 -5.99 0.68
CA PRO A 233 32.39 -5.68 0.91
C PRO A 233 32.18 -5.47 2.42
N GLU A 234 31.60 -4.33 2.80
CA GLU A 234 31.35 -4.04 4.22
C GLU A 234 30.12 -4.82 4.71
N PRO A 235 30.08 -5.22 6.00
CA PRO A 235 28.88 -5.78 6.60
C PRO A 235 27.68 -4.85 6.48
N LEU A 236 26.54 -5.39 6.08
CA LEU A 236 25.31 -4.64 5.88
C LEU A 236 24.50 -4.63 7.18
N ASN A 237 24.41 -3.46 7.81
CA ASN A 237 23.58 -3.28 9.00
C ASN A 237 22.12 -3.05 8.61
N THR A 238 21.21 -3.79 9.23
CA THR A 238 19.78 -3.73 8.96
C THR A 238 18.95 -3.74 10.24
N THR A 239 17.67 -3.43 10.09
CA THR A 239 16.64 -3.72 11.10
C THR A 239 15.62 -4.67 10.50
N GLN A 240 15.33 -5.76 11.20
CA GLN A 240 14.27 -6.71 10.84
C GLN A 240 13.02 -6.49 11.67
N LEU A 241 11.86 -6.49 11.01
CA LEU A 241 10.57 -6.66 11.65
C LEU A 241 10.39 -8.15 11.97
N THR A 242 10.32 -8.48 13.25
CA THR A 242 10.29 -9.88 13.73
C THR A 242 8.92 -10.29 14.24
N LYS A 243 8.08 -9.32 14.61
CA LYS A 243 6.71 -9.53 15.08
C LYS A 243 5.88 -8.31 14.75
N ILE A 244 4.65 -8.49 14.30
CA ILE A 244 3.67 -7.41 14.14
C ILE A 244 2.24 -7.91 14.38
N ARG A 245 1.38 -7.03 14.87
CA ARG A 245 -0.06 -7.23 15.04
C ARG A 245 -0.78 -5.89 14.86
N LEU A 246 -1.90 -5.90 14.14
CA LEU A 246 -2.86 -4.78 14.08
C LEU A 246 -4.03 -5.02 15.05
N ALA A 247 -4.58 -3.96 15.63
CA ALA A 247 -5.76 -4.04 16.48
C ALA A 247 -7.05 -4.03 15.66
N VAL A 248 -7.06 -3.23 14.59
CA VAL A 248 -8.12 -3.07 13.60
C VAL A 248 -7.46 -2.94 12.22
N ASP A 249 -7.99 -3.64 11.24
CA ASP A 249 -7.63 -3.65 9.82
C ASP A 249 -8.66 -2.90 8.96
N GLN A 250 -9.70 -2.32 9.59
CA GLN A 250 -10.66 -1.40 8.97
C GLN A 250 -11.49 -1.96 7.81
N GLU A 251 -11.44 -3.27 7.51
CA GLU A 251 -12.15 -3.83 6.36
C GLU A 251 -13.48 -4.53 6.71
N PRO A 252 -14.58 -4.27 5.97
CA PRO A 252 -15.78 -5.10 6.00
C PRO A 252 -15.56 -6.45 5.27
N TRP A 253 -16.51 -7.38 5.41
CA TRP A 253 -16.41 -8.72 4.82
C TRP A 253 -16.23 -8.72 3.29
N ILE A 254 -16.63 -7.65 2.62
CA ILE A 254 -16.58 -7.54 1.16
C ILE A 254 -15.17 -7.22 0.63
N SER A 255 -14.36 -6.45 1.36
CA SER A 255 -13.05 -5.94 0.89
C SER A 255 -12.01 -7.07 0.83
N GLY A 256 -12.04 -7.98 1.80
CA GLY A 256 -11.31 -9.25 1.71
C GLY A 256 -10.15 -9.32 2.69
N LYS A 257 -8.92 -9.22 2.18
CA LYS A 257 -7.71 -9.28 2.99
C LYS A 257 -7.08 -7.90 2.99
N ALA A 258 -6.59 -7.45 4.13
CA ALA A 258 -5.86 -6.20 4.21
C ALA A 258 -4.56 -6.24 3.40
N GLU A 259 -4.29 -5.15 2.68
CA GLU A 259 -3.11 -4.98 1.87
C GLU A 259 -2.14 -3.95 2.46
N ILE A 260 -1.39 -4.37 3.47
CA ILE A 260 -0.50 -3.46 4.20
C ILE A 260 0.86 -3.30 3.51
N TYR A 261 1.35 -2.06 3.50
CA TYR A 261 2.72 -1.72 3.17
C TYR A 261 3.29 -0.66 4.14
N ALA A 262 4.60 -0.43 4.06
CA ALA A 262 5.26 0.61 4.86
C ALA A 262 6.08 1.56 4.01
N ILE A 263 6.14 2.81 4.47
CA ILE A 263 7.00 3.87 3.92
C ILE A 263 8.05 4.20 4.98
N VAL A 264 9.33 3.95 4.66
CA VAL A 264 10.46 4.23 5.55
C VAL A 264 11.12 5.52 5.11
N THR A 265 11.07 6.53 5.98
CA THR A 265 11.50 7.90 5.68
C THR A 265 12.73 8.29 6.48
N GLY A 266 13.59 9.12 5.89
CA GLY A 266 14.74 9.69 6.54
C GLY A 266 15.53 10.62 5.63
N VAL A 267 16.83 10.73 5.90
CA VAL A 267 17.75 11.55 5.09
C VAL A 267 18.77 10.64 4.42
N ASP A 268 19.08 10.90 3.16
CA ASP A 268 20.07 10.16 2.38
C ASP A 268 21.46 10.20 3.06
N SER A 269 22.13 9.05 3.10
CA SER A 269 23.44 8.92 3.76
C SER A 269 24.55 9.70 3.06
N SER A 270 24.42 9.93 1.75
CA SER A 270 25.45 10.53 0.88
C SER A 270 25.21 12.02 0.59
N ARG A 271 23.96 12.48 0.64
CA ARG A 271 23.53 13.84 0.26
C ARG A 271 22.44 14.36 1.19
N LEU A 272 22.24 15.67 1.19
CA LEU A 272 21.19 16.33 2.00
C LEU A 272 19.86 16.33 1.24
N GLU A 273 19.35 15.13 0.99
CA GLU A 273 18.11 14.88 0.26
C GLU A 273 17.24 13.86 1.02
N PRO A 274 15.92 13.82 0.77
CA PRO A 274 15.07 12.88 1.47
C PRO A 274 15.34 11.46 0.97
N GLN A 275 15.32 10.50 1.89
CA GLN A 275 15.36 9.07 1.57
C GLN A 275 14.01 8.46 1.90
N ILE A 276 13.42 7.79 0.91
CA ILE A 276 12.15 7.07 1.01
C ILE A 276 12.37 5.66 0.46
N ASP A 277 12.07 4.65 1.26
CA ASP A 277 12.01 3.25 0.81
C ASP A 277 10.63 2.67 1.14
N LEU A 278 10.20 1.69 0.35
CA LEU A 278 8.92 1.01 0.47
C LEU A 278 9.12 -0.40 1.02
N VAL A 279 8.17 -0.89 1.79
CA VAL A 279 8.17 -2.26 2.31
C VAL A 279 6.81 -2.89 2.01
N GLU A 280 6.80 -3.95 1.21
CA GLU A 280 5.58 -4.73 0.97
C GLU A 280 5.37 -5.69 2.14
N MET A 281 4.16 -5.76 2.71
CA MET A 281 3.87 -6.62 3.86
C MET A 281 2.73 -7.61 3.55
N PRO A 282 2.90 -8.51 2.56
CA PRO A 282 1.84 -9.34 1.98
C PRO A 282 1.35 -10.47 2.89
N TYR A 283 1.78 -10.45 4.15
CA TYR A 283 1.38 -11.41 5.17
C TYR A 283 0.41 -10.79 6.19
N LEU A 284 0.24 -9.46 6.22
CA LEU A 284 -0.51 -8.78 7.26
C LEU A 284 -2.00 -8.68 6.93
N ASP A 285 -2.59 -9.82 6.55
CA ASP A 285 -3.93 -9.92 5.95
C ASP A 285 -5.10 -9.61 6.91
N TYR A 286 -4.92 -9.75 8.23
CA TYR A 286 -6.03 -9.69 9.20
C TYR A 286 -5.66 -8.99 10.50
N ASP A 287 -6.61 -8.25 11.04
CA ASP A 287 -6.54 -7.72 12.39
C ASP A 287 -6.52 -8.83 13.44
N LYS A 288 -6.05 -8.47 14.63
CA LYS A 288 -6.00 -9.34 15.79
C LYS A 288 -5.24 -10.65 15.58
N GLN A 289 -4.51 -10.79 14.48
CA GLN A 289 -3.55 -11.86 14.23
C GLN A 289 -2.13 -11.36 14.48
N THR A 290 -1.26 -12.23 14.99
CA THR A 290 0.15 -11.91 15.23
C THR A 290 1.00 -12.64 14.21
N TYR A 291 1.79 -11.87 13.48
CA TYR A 291 2.66 -12.34 12.41
C TYR A 291 4.12 -12.27 12.83
N TYR A 292 4.95 -13.17 12.28
CA TYR A 292 6.37 -13.30 12.61
C TYR A 292 7.24 -13.36 11.34
N PRO A 293 7.33 -12.26 10.58
CA PRO A 293 7.87 -12.28 9.21
C PRO A 293 9.40 -12.42 9.16
N ASN A 294 10.14 -11.89 10.14
CA ASN A 294 11.60 -11.76 10.07
C ASN A 294 12.08 -11.03 8.81
N GLN A 295 11.26 -10.09 8.31
CA GLN A 295 11.53 -9.31 7.11
C GLN A 295 12.48 -8.17 7.44
N THR A 296 13.48 -7.93 6.58
CA THR A 296 14.30 -6.73 6.69
C THR A 296 13.51 -5.52 6.21
N VAL A 297 13.33 -4.52 7.07
CA VAL A 297 12.53 -3.32 6.79
C VAL A 297 13.37 -2.06 6.62
N ILE A 298 14.59 -2.00 7.20
CA ILE A 298 15.50 -0.85 7.06
C ILE A 298 16.90 -1.34 6.68
N PHE A 299 17.48 -0.72 5.64
CA PHE A 299 18.87 -0.88 5.22
C PHE A 299 19.68 0.36 5.61
N TRP A 300 20.38 0.31 6.75
CA TRP A 300 21.01 1.49 7.36
C TRP A 300 22.02 2.25 6.49
N PRO A 301 22.78 1.65 5.55
CA PRO A 301 23.67 2.42 4.67
C PRO A 301 22.97 3.46 3.80
N ARG A 302 21.65 3.42 3.67
CA ARG A 302 20.84 4.39 2.90
C ARG A 302 20.44 5.60 3.74
N TYR A 303 20.47 5.49 5.06
CA TYR A 303 19.95 6.48 5.99
C TYR A 303 21.06 7.16 6.78
N ARG A 304 21.05 8.49 6.81
CA ARG A 304 21.94 9.30 7.64
C ARG A 304 21.60 9.13 9.13
N TRP A 305 22.61 9.32 9.98
CA TRP A 305 22.50 9.33 11.45
C TRP A 305 22.01 8.02 12.10
N GLY A 306 21.81 6.95 11.34
CA GLY A 306 21.30 5.69 11.88
C GLY A 306 19.90 5.86 12.48
N ALA A 307 19.07 6.72 11.90
CA ALA A 307 17.70 6.96 12.32
C ALA A 307 16.77 7.02 11.10
N ALA A 308 15.56 6.48 11.24
CA ALA A 308 14.50 6.52 10.24
C ALA A 308 13.14 6.40 10.93
N ASP A 309 12.09 6.91 10.28
CA ASP A 309 10.72 6.65 10.69
C ASP A 309 10.11 5.61 9.75
N MET A 310 9.06 4.93 10.20
CA MET A 310 8.31 3.97 9.39
C MET A 310 6.82 4.23 9.55
N ILE A 311 6.15 4.55 8.45
CA ILE A 311 4.70 4.73 8.35
C ILE A 311 4.12 3.41 7.83
N LEU A 312 3.06 2.92 8.47
CA LEU A 312 2.25 1.82 7.95
C LEU A 312 1.05 2.39 7.23
N MET A 313 0.79 1.86 6.05
CA MET A 313 -0.29 2.23 5.15
C MET A 313 -1.04 0.97 4.76
N GLU A 314 -2.36 1.07 4.65
CA GLU A 314 -3.20 0.07 4.02
C GLU A 314 -3.47 0.49 2.57
N HIS A 315 -3.58 -0.47 1.66
CA HIS A 315 -3.93 -0.19 0.29
C HIS A 315 -5.42 0.09 0.16
N ASP A 316 -5.78 1.04 -0.71
CA ASP A 316 -7.17 1.21 -1.11
C ASP A 316 -7.42 1.39 -2.62
N ASP A 317 -8.66 1.09 -2.97
CA ASP A 317 -9.33 1.11 -4.25
C ASP A 317 -9.37 2.51 -4.92
N GLY A 318 -9.09 3.59 -4.19
CA GLY A 318 -9.00 4.96 -4.70
C GLY A 318 -7.60 5.46 -5.07
N THR A 319 -6.53 4.67 -4.85
CA THR A 319 -5.16 5.20 -4.92
C THR A 319 -4.57 5.32 -6.33
N ASP A 320 -4.09 6.53 -6.68
CA ASP A 320 -3.17 6.75 -7.82
C ASP A 320 -1.72 6.75 -7.32
N TYR A 321 -1.06 5.61 -7.47
CA TYR A 321 0.31 5.40 -7.02
C TYR A 321 1.32 6.40 -7.61
N LYS A 322 1.13 6.85 -8.86
CA LYS A 322 2.05 7.84 -9.46
C LYS A 322 1.82 9.22 -8.87
N ALA A 323 0.58 9.57 -8.53
CA ALA A 323 0.27 10.82 -7.85
C ALA A 323 0.79 10.80 -6.40
N LEU A 324 0.54 9.71 -5.66
CA LEU A 324 1.02 9.51 -4.30
C LEU A 324 2.55 9.62 -4.23
N ALA A 325 3.28 8.96 -5.12
CA ALA A 325 4.73 9.03 -5.17
C ALA A 325 5.27 10.46 -5.37
N LYS A 326 4.64 11.28 -6.22
CA LYS A 326 5.01 12.69 -6.39
C LYS A 326 4.79 13.47 -5.11
N LEU A 327 3.62 13.27 -4.49
CA LEU A 327 3.22 13.96 -3.28
C LEU A 327 4.18 13.68 -2.12
N LEU A 328 4.56 12.42 -1.93
CA LEU A 328 5.53 11.99 -0.92
C LEU A 328 6.91 12.65 -1.12
N VAL A 329 7.40 12.70 -2.37
CA VAL A 329 8.69 13.33 -2.69
C VAL A 329 8.63 14.84 -2.49
N GLU A 330 7.58 15.50 -2.98
CA GLU A 330 7.39 16.95 -2.85
C GLU A 330 7.32 17.38 -1.37
N ALA A 331 6.54 16.66 -0.56
CA ALA A 331 6.43 16.90 0.88
C ALA A 331 7.78 16.77 1.60
N ALA A 332 8.54 15.72 1.29
CA ALA A 332 9.85 15.50 1.90
C ALA A 332 10.88 16.56 1.49
N GLU A 333 10.86 17.00 0.22
CA GLU A 333 11.72 18.08 -0.26
C GLU A 333 11.41 19.44 0.36
N GLU A 334 10.12 19.78 0.53
CA GLU A 334 9.71 21.04 1.14
C GLU A 334 10.30 21.22 2.53
N ILE A 335 10.26 20.17 3.34
CA ILE A 335 10.78 20.18 4.71
C ILE A 335 12.28 20.42 4.75
N LEU A 336 13.05 19.79 3.86
CA LEU A 336 14.50 20.01 3.80
C LEU A 336 14.86 21.42 3.33
N LYS A 337 14.07 22.03 2.44
CA LYS A 337 14.27 23.43 1.97
C LYS A 337 14.01 24.46 3.07
N MET A 338 13.18 24.14 4.06
CA MET A 338 12.85 25.05 5.17
C MET A 338 13.95 25.13 6.24
N ILE A 339 14.99 24.29 6.16
CA ILE A 339 16.04 24.22 7.17
C ILE A 339 17.31 24.92 6.72
N PRO A 340 17.75 25.97 7.44
CA PRO A 340 18.94 26.74 7.07
C PRO A 340 20.26 25.99 7.30
N ASP A 341 20.30 25.01 8.21
CA ASP A 341 21.48 24.19 8.48
C ASP A 341 21.09 22.79 9.01
N LEU A 342 21.22 21.77 8.15
CA LEU A 342 20.91 20.38 8.46
C LEU A 342 21.96 19.71 9.37
N GLU A 343 23.18 20.25 9.44
CA GLU A 343 24.21 19.71 10.35
C GLU A 343 23.92 20.07 11.81
N VAL A 344 23.23 21.19 12.04
CA VAL A 344 22.87 21.67 13.38
C VAL A 344 21.56 21.07 13.89
N GLN A 345 20.60 20.78 13.00
CA GLN A 345 19.30 20.23 13.39
C GLN A 345 19.24 18.70 13.53
N GLY A 346 20.30 17.97 13.13
CA GLY A 346 20.46 16.54 13.42
C GLY A 346 19.27 15.66 13.00
N TYR A 347 19.10 14.50 13.64
CA TYR A 347 18.02 13.55 13.34
C TYR A 347 16.60 14.08 13.66
N ALA A 348 16.47 15.25 14.29
CA ALA A 348 15.18 15.85 14.63
C ALA A 348 14.38 16.33 13.40
N ILE A 349 15.00 16.31 12.22
CA ILE A 349 14.33 16.55 10.94
C ILE A 349 13.49 15.36 10.47
N ILE A 350 13.86 14.14 10.84
CA ILE A 350 13.19 12.93 10.35
C ILE A 350 11.70 12.94 10.74
N PRO A 351 11.32 13.23 12.00
CA PRO A 351 9.90 13.35 12.36
C PRO A 351 9.16 14.49 11.67
N GLN A 352 9.85 15.55 11.22
CA GLN A 352 9.20 16.65 10.48
C GLN A 352 8.91 16.25 9.02
N ILE A 353 9.82 15.50 8.39
CA ILE A 353 9.59 14.91 7.06
C ILE A 353 8.39 13.98 7.15
N THR A 354 8.38 13.08 8.13
CA THR A 354 7.30 12.13 8.37
C THR A 354 5.98 12.84 8.67
N GLY A 355 5.98 13.84 9.55
CA GLY A 355 4.78 14.61 9.86
C GLY A 355 4.21 15.29 8.62
N LYS A 356 5.05 15.92 7.79
CA LYS A 356 4.61 16.53 6.54
C LYS A 356 4.11 15.51 5.52
N ILE A 357 4.75 14.34 5.45
CA ILE A 357 4.28 13.22 4.63
C ILE A 357 2.89 12.80 5.09
N ILE A 358 2.68 12.61 6.39
CA ILE A 358 1.36 12.30 6.96
C ILE A 358 0.35 13.43 6.68
N ASP A 359 0.75 14.70 6.76
CA ASP A 359 -0.14 15.83 6.44
C ASP A 359 -0.56 15.89 4.96
N VAL A 360 0.27 15.38 4.05
CA VAL A 360 -0.05 15.32 2.61
C VAL A 360 -0.69 14.01 2.22
N ILE A 361 -0.47 12.94 2.98
CA ILE A 361 -1.33 11.76 2.94
C ILE A 361 -2.72 12.29 3.31
N PRO A 362 -3.70 12.22 2.41
CA PRO A 362 -4.93 12.97 2.59
C PRO A 362 -5.68 12.58 3.87
N GLU A 363 -5.60 13.39 4.94
CA GLU A 363 -6.37 13.14 6.17
C GLU A 363 -7.88 13.31 5.91
N GLY A 364 -8.65 12.21 5.97
CA GLY A 364 -10.07 12.22 6.33
C GLY A 364 -11.04 12.98 5.40
N VAL A 365 -10.69 13.26 4.14
CA VAL A 365 -11.64 13.80 3.13
C VAL A 365 -11.64 12.99 1.83
N LEU A 366 -10.80 11.98 1.71
CA LEU A 366 -10.87 10.97 0.66
C LEU A 366 -11.25 9.64 1.30
N VAL A 367 -12.55 9.51 1.52
CA VAL A 367 -13.33 8.35 1.11
C VAL A 367 -12.49 7.35 0.28
N ASN A 368 -12.03 6.27 0.91
CA ASN A 368 -11.35 5.13 0.30
C ASN A 368 -9.99 5.45 -0.41
N ASP A 369 -9.01 6.01 0.31
CA ASP A 369 -7.60 6.17 -0.15
C ASP A 369 -6.67 5.53 0.90
N ASP A 370 -5.50 5.03 0.49
CA ASP A 370 -4.57 4.26 1.35
C ASP A 370 -4.59 4.71 2.82
N ASP A 371 -5.15 3.88 3.70
CA ASP A 371 -5.44 4.30 5.06
C ASP A 371 -4.15 4.40 5.89
N PHE A 372 -3.99 5.51 6.60
CA PHE A 372 -2.94 5.62 7.60
C PHE A 372 -3.22 4.65 8.73
N VAL A 373 -2.39 3.60 8.84
CA VAL A 373 -2.58 2.54 9.85
C VAL A 373 -1.91 2.93 11.16
N ASP A 374 -0.62 3.25 11.12
CA ASP A 374 0.16 3.68 12.28
C ASP A 374 1.54 4.23 11.86
N VAL A 375 2.33 4.73 12.82
CA VAL A 375 3.68 5.23 12.59
C VAL A 375 4.63 4.90 13.74
N TYR A 376 5.87 4.55 13.39
CA TYR A 376 6.98 4.37 14.32
C TYR A 376 8.02 5.48 14.13
N TYR A 377 7.98 6.48 15.00
CA TYR A 377 8.97 7.55 14.99
C TYR A 377 10.33 7.10 15.52
N THR A 378 11.38 7.43 14.77
CA THR A 378 12.79 7.38 15.11
C THR A 378 13.21 5.99 15.58
N LEU A 379 13.04 5.01 14.68
CA LEU A 379 13.75 3.75 14.78
C LEU A 379 15.25 4.04 14.65
N MET A 380 16.05 3.41 15.51
CA MET A 380 17.48 3.68 15.62
C MET A 380 18.28 2.44 15.26
N GLN A 381 19.38 2.65 14.55
CA GLN A 381 20.33 1.59 14.20
C GLN A 381 20.84 0.89 15.46
N ASN A 382 21.02 -0.43 15.38
CA ASN A 382 21.50 -1.28 16.48
C ASN A 382 20.61 -1.27 17.74
N THR A 383 19.37 -0.75 17.66
CA THR A 383 18.45 -0.69 18.79
C THR A 383 17.35 -1.74 18.62
N PRO A 384 17.23 -2.71 19.54
CA PRO A 384 16.09 -3.62 19.55
C PRO A 384 14.86 -2.93 20.15
N TYR A 385 13.69 -3.27 19.63
CA TYR A 385 12.40 -2.84 20.15
C TYR A 385 11.53 -4.07 20.33
N VAL A 386 10.94 -4.24 21.52
CA VAL A 386 10.08 -5.40 21.84
C VAL A 386 8.68 -4.88 22.12
N ASP A 387 7.70 -5.39 21.39
CA ASP A 387 6.29 -5.02 21.50
C ASP A 387 6.08 -3.49 21.61
N ARG A 388 6.79 -2.76 20.75
CA ARG A 388 6.69 -1.31 20.68
C ARG A 388 5.35 -0.97 20.04
N PRO A 389 4.49 -0.17 20.72
CA PRO A 389 3.31 0.37 20.07
C PRO A 389 3.71 1.43 19.05
N GLY A 390 2.99 1.50 17.94
CA GLY A 390 2.98 2.65 17.06
C GLY A 390 2.40 3.87 17.77
N ALA A 391 2.62 5.06 17.21
CA ALA A 391 2.18 6.32 17.81
C ALA A 391 0.65 6.50 17.80
N GLY A 392 -0.04 5.96 16.78
CA GLY A 392 -1.49 5.88 16.69
C GLY A 392 -2.09 4.80 17.58
N GLY A 393 -1.32 3.77 17.92
CA GLY A 393 -1.70 2.71 18.85
C GLY A 393 -2.52 1.58 18.22
N ASN A 394 -2.64 1.55 16.90
CA ASN A 394 -3.28 0.46 16.16
C ASN A 394 -2.30 -0.73 15.99
N ALA A 395 -1.04 -0.45 15.71
CA ALA A 395 -0.02 -1.47 15.48
C ALA A 395 0.89 -1.67 16.71
N VAL A 396 1.28 -2.92 16.95
CA VAL A 396 2.34 -3.29 17.90
C VAL A 396 3.37 -4.17 17.20
N ALA A 397 4.64 -3.75 17.21
CA ALA A 397 5.71 -4.41 16.47
C ALA A 397 7.00 -4.63 17.29
N SER A 398 7.75 -5.68 16.95
CA SER A 398 9.10 -5.93 17.46
C SER A 398 10.14 -5.87 16.36
N PHE A 399 11.22 -5.14 16.60
CA PHE A 399 12.30 -4.88 15.66
C PHE A 399 13.64 -5.37 16.23
N THR A 400 14.41 -6.09 15.42
CA THR A 400 15.71 -6.64 15.82
C THR A 400 16.80 -6.16 14.87
N PRO A 401 17.92 -5.59 15.38
CA PRO A 401 19.06 -5.26 14.54
C PRO A 401 19.77 -6.52 14.05
N VAL A 402 20.11 -6.56 12.76
CA VAL A 402 20.83 -7.68 12.16
C VAL A 402 21.99 -7.14 11.31
N THR A 403 23.15 -7.78 11.42
CA THR A 403 24.29 -7.50 10.54
C THR A 403 24.43 -8.67 9.57
N ILE A 404 24.30 -8.38 8.27
CA ILE A 404 24.47 -9.35 7.19
C ILE A 404 25.92 -9.25 6.71
N SER A 405 26.70 -10.30 6.94
CA SER A 405 28.08 -10.38 6.46
C SER A 405 28.11 -10.62 4.94
N PRO A 406 29.12 -10.10 4.23
CA PRO A 406 29.36 -10.46 2.84
C PRO A 406 29.59 -11.96 2.70
N THR A 407 29.21 -12.51 1.55
CA THR A 407 29.55 -13.89 1.19
C THR A 407 31.08 -14.02 1.05
N GLU A 408 31.66 -15.05 1.66
CA GLU A 408 33.08 -15.41 1.55
C GLU A 408 33.49 -15.84 0.13
#